data_AF-A0A832H334-F1
#
_entry.id   AF-A0A832H334-F1
#
_cell.length_a   1.000
_cell.length_b   1.000
_cell.length_c   1.000
_cell.angle_alpha   90.00
_cell.angle_beta   90.00
_cell.angle_gamma   90.00
#
_symmetry.space_group_name_H-M   'P 1'
#
loop_
_entity.id
_entity.type
_entity.pdbx_description
1 polymer ?
#
loop_
_entity_poly.entity_id
_entity_poly.type
_entity_poly.pdbx_seq_one_letter_code
_entity_poly.pdbx_strand_id
1 'polypeptide(L)'
;MDFLSFFLMDFVKQLQSPTLAFLIGGMVIAALGSELVIPESICTIIVFMLLTKIGLTGGIAIRNSNLTEMVLPMICAVVVGILIVFIARYTLAKLPKVKVVDAIATGGLFGAVSGSTMAAGLTVLEEQKMTFEAWAGALYPFMDIPALVTAIVVANIYLNKKKRQSAAASIEESFSKQPVAAGDYSDQQDYPGSRQEYLSKQQPANNRVQIWPIIQESLRGPALSAMLLGLALGIFTQPESVYKSFYDPLFRGLLSILMLVMGMEAWSRIGELRKVAQWYVVYSV
;
A
#
# COMPACT_ATOMS: atom_id res chain seq x y z
N MET A 1 -32.71 -13.25 -23.45
CA MET A 1 -33.20 -12.56 -22.24
C MET A 1 -32.71 -13.24 -20.97
N ASP A 2 -32.22 -14.48 -21.05
CA ASP A 2 -31.76 -15.24 -19.89
C ASP A 2 -30.45 -14.71 -19.29
N PHE A 3 -29.52 -14.20 -20.11
CA PHE A 3 -28.26 -13.64 -19.61
C PHE A 3 -28.45 -12.48 -18.62
N LEU A 4 -29.31 -11.51 -18.95
CA LEU A 4 -29.59 -10.37 -18.06
C LEU A 4 -30.29 -10.81 -16.78
N SER A 5 -31.19 -11.79 -16.88
CA SER A 5 -31.89 -12.36 -15.72
C SER A 5 -30.92 -13.08 -14.80
N PHE A 6 -30.06 -13.97 -15.33
CA PHE A 6 -29.04 -14.67 -14.56
C PHE A 6 -28.02 -13.70 -13.96
N PHE A 7 -27.53 -12.74 -14.74
CA PHE A 7 -26.62 -11.70 -14.25
C PHE A 7 -27.24 -10.90 -13.10
N LEU A 8 -28.48 -10.42 -13.25
CA LEU A 8 -29.17 -9.67 -12.19
C LEU A 8 -29.39 -10.54 -10.95
N MET A 9 -29.76 -11.81 -11.12
CA MET A 9 -30.02 -12.71 -10.01
C MET A 9 -28.73 -13.03 -9.23
N ASP A 10 -27.62 -13.28 -9.93
CA ASP A 10 -26.32 -13.52 -9.31
C ASP A 10 -25.73 -12.24 -8.71
N PHE A 11 -25.93 -11.10 -9.36
CA PHE A 11 -25.56 -9.79 -8.82
C PHE A 11 -26.31 -9.48 -7.51
N VAL A 12 -27.63 -9.70 -7.48
CA VAL A 12 -28.44 -9.51 -6.26
C VAL A 12 -28.00 -10.47 -5.16
N LYS A 13 -27.75 -11.75 -5.48
CA LYS A 13 -27.19 -12.70 -4.49
C LYS A 13 -25.86 -12.23 -3.93
N GLN A 14 -24.99 -11.67 -4.76
CA GLN A 14 -23.70 -11.17 -4.31
C GLN A 14 -23.87 -9.95 -3.39
N LEU A 15 -24.77 -9.03 -3.72
CA LEU A 15 -25.12 -7.88 -2.86
C LEU A 15 -25.71 -8.29 -1.50
N GLN A 16 -26.32 -9.48 -1.41
CA GLN A 16 -26.86 -10.05 -0.16
C GLN A 16 -25.80 -10.69 0.74
N SER A 17 -24.53 -10.79 0.31
CA SER A 17 -23.47 -11.25 1.20
C SER A 17 -23.34 -10.31 2.41
N PRO A 18 -23.20 -10.82 3.65
CA PRO A 18 -23.12 -9.99 4.85
C PRO A 18 -22.04 -8.92 4.72
N THR A 19 -20.87 -9.32 4.22
CA THR A 19 -19.72 -8.46 4.00
C THR A 19 -20.04 -7.25 3.11
N LEU A 20 -20.68 -7.46 1.96
CA LEU A 20 -21.06 -6.35 1.07
C LEU A 20 -22.26 -5.56 1.61
N ALA A 21 -23.20 -6.22 2.29
CA ALA A 21 -24.35 -5.54 2.89
C ALA A 21 -23.92 -4.50 3.94
N PHE A 22 -22.95 -4.82 4.81
CA PHE A 22 -22.41 -3.85 5.77
C PHE A 22 -21.64 -2.72 5.09
N LEU A 23 -20.84 -3.04 4.06
CA LEU A 23 -20.13 -2.02 3.28
C LEU A 23 -21.09 -1.05 2.56
N ILE A 24 -22.14 -1.57 1.93
CA ILE A 24 -23.18 -0.75 1.28
C ILE A 24 -24.00 0.00 2.32
N GLY A 25 -24.34 -0.63 3.44
CA GLY A 25 -25.00 0.02 4.57
C GLY A 25 -24.21 1.22 5.07
N GLY A 26 -22.89 1.10 5.18
CA GLY A 26 -21.99 2.20 5.53
C GLY A 26 -22.05 3.34 4.52
N MET A 27 -22.02 3.02 3.22
CA MET A 27 -22.19 4.03 2.16
C MET A 27 -23.54 4.74 2.25
N VAL A 28 -24.63 4.01 2.47
CA VAL A 28 -25.99 4.56 2.58
C VAL A 28 -26.11 5.45 3.81
N ILE A 29 -25.60 5.03 4.97
CA ILE A 29 -25.60 5.82 6.20
C ILE A 29 -24.84 7.13 6.01
N ALA A 30 -23.66 7.08 5.38
CA ALA A 30 -22.89 8.28 5.06
C ALA A 30 -23.60 9.17 4.02
N ALA A 31 -24.28 8.57 3.03
CA ALA A 31 -25.08 9.30 2.03
C ALA A 31 -26.27 10.04 2.64
N LEU A 32 -26.88 9.49 3.68
CA LEU A 32 -27.96 10.13 4.43
C LEU A 32 -27.47 11.25 5.36
N GLY A 33 -26.15 11.52 5.40
CA GLY A 33 -25.57 12.57 6.24
C GLY A 33 -25.53 12.22 7.72
N SER A 34 -25.44 10.94 8.07
CA SER A 34 -25.38 10.50 9.46
C SER A 34 -24.13 11.01 10.18
N GLU A 35 -24.29 11.42 11.44
CA GLU A 35 -23.20 11.78 12.35
C GLU A 35 -22.52 10.54 12.98
N LEU A 36 -22.79 9.34 12.47
CA LEU A 36 -22.16 8.11 12.95
C LEU A 36 -20.67 8.12 12.62
N VAL A 37 -19.85 8.55 13.59
CA VAL A 37 -18.40 8.55 13.50
C VAL A 37 -17.86 7.47 14.44
N ILE A 38 -17.16 6.48 13.88
CA ILE A 38 -16.43 5.48 14.67
C ILE A 38 -14.99 5.99 14.84
N PRO A 39 -14.51 6.21 16.08
CA PRO A 39 -13.15 6.70 16.32
C PRO A 39 -12.07 5.79 15.74
N GLU A 40 -11.01 6.38 15.18
CA GLU A 40 -9.87 5.63 14.58
C GLU A 40 -9.22 4.64 15.56
N SER A 41 -9.19 4.97 16.85
CA SER A 41 -8.68 4.08 17.89
C SER A 41 -9.45 2.76 17.96
N ILE A 42 -10.77 2.79 17.76
CA ILE A 42 -11.62 1.59 17.73
C ILE A 42 -11.30 0.77 16.48
N CYS A 43 -11.21 1.42 15.31
CA CYS A 43 -10.82 0.76 14.07
C CYS A 43 -9.44 0.09 14.18
N THR A 44 -8.49 0.74 14.83
CA THR A 44 -7.14 0.20 15.06
C THR A 44 -7.19 -1.07 15.92
N ILE A 45 -7.99 -1.08 16.99
CA ILE A 45 -8.18 -2.28 17.83
C ILE A 45 -8.86 -3.40 17.04
N ILE A 46 -9.86 -3.07 16.22
CA ILE A 46 -10.54 -4.02 15.34
C ILE A 46 -9.55 -4.66 14.36
N VAL A 47 -8.77 -3.84 13.64
CA VAL A 47 -7.76 -4.31 12.69
C VAL A 47 -6.71 -5.17 13.39
N PHE A 48 -6.24 -4.74 14.57
CA PHE A 48 -5.33 -5.53 15.41
C PHE A 48 -5.91 -6.91 15.72
N MET A 49 -7.17 -6.99 16.17
CA MET A 49 -7.86 -8.25 16.47
C MET A 49 -7.98 -9.16 15.24
N LEU A 50 -8.44 -8.61 14.11
CA LEU A 50 -8.62 -9.37 12.87
C LEU A 50 -7.30 -9.92 12.35
N LEU A 51 -6.24 -9.10 12.35
CA LEU A 51 -4.92 -9.51 11.89
C LEU A 51 -4.23 -10.48 12.84
N THR A 52 -4.46 -10.35 14.14
CA THR A 52 -4.00 -11.35 15.11
C THR A 52 -4.66 -12.70 14.84
N LYS A 53 -5.98 -12.74 14.60
CA LYS A 53 -6.71 -13.98 14.22
C LYS A 53 -6.13 -14.58 12.95
N ILE A 54 -5.96 -13.78 11.89
CA ILE A 54 -5.41 -14.23 10.61
C ILE A 54 -3.99 -14.75 10.79
N GLY A 55 -3.17 -14.06 11.57
CA GLY A 55 -1.83 -14.49 11.95
C GLY A 55 -1.86 -15.84 12.69
N LEU A 56 -2.72 -16.01 13.68
CA LEU A 56 -2.91 -17.26 14.41
C LEU A 56 -3.31 -18.40 13.47
N THR A 57 -4.30 -18.19 12.60
CA THR A 57 -4.70 -19.19 11.58
C THR A 57 -3.52 -19.56 10.69
N GLY A 58 -2.79 -18.57 10.19
CA GLY A 58 -1.62 -18.79 9.33
C GLY A 58 -0.49 -19.52 10.05
N GLY A 59 -0.20 -19.16 11.31
CA GLY A 59 0.84 -19.80 12.10
C GLY A 59 0.52 -21.26 12.46
N ILE A 60 -0.74 -21.54 12.84
CA ILE A 60 -1.23 -22.90 13.09
C ILE A 60 -1.14 -23.72 11.79
N ALA A 61 -1.50 -23.14 10.65
CA ALA A 61 -1.40 -23.80 9.35
C ALA A 61 0.05 -24.12 8.98
N ILE A 62 0.97 -23.14 9.10
CA ILE A 62 2.41 -23.33 8.85
C ILE A 62 2.99 -24.48 9.67
N ARG A 63 2.60 -24.58 10.96
CA ARG A 63 3.07 -25.64 11.86
C ARG A 63 2.65 -27.04 11.39
N ASN A 64 1.52 -27.15 10.69
CA ASN A 64 0.93 -28.43 10.28
C ASN A 64 1.11 -28.73 8.78
N SER A 65 1.68 -27.80 7.99
CA SER A 65 1.81 -27.90 6.52
C SER A 65 3.28 -28.04 6.07
N ASN A 66 3.48 -28.47 4.82
CA ASN A 66 4.82 -28.48 4.21
C ASN A 66 5.25 -27.06 3.84
N LEU A 67 6.30 -26.55 4.50
CA LEU A 67 6.89 -25.24 4.19
C LEU A 67 7.29 -25.08 2.72
N THR A 68 7.65 -26.18 2.05
CA THR A 68 8.06 -26.19 0.64
C THR A 68 6.95 -25.71 -0.29
N GLU A 69 5.68 -25.98 0.03
CA GLU A 69 4.53 -25.56 -0.77
C GLU A 69 4.31 -24.04 -0.71
N MET A 70 4.81 -23.39 0.35
CA MET A 70 4.66 -21.94 0.54
C MET A 70 5.72 -21.11 -0.19
N VAL A 71 6.88 -21.69 -0.49
CA VAL A 71 8.03 -20.96 -1.06
C VAL A 71 7.68 -20.34 -2.40
N LEU A 72 7.01 -21.08 -3.28
CA LEU A 72 6.63 -20.59 -4.60
C LEU A 72 5.60 -19.43 -4.50
N PRO A 73 4.47 -19.57 -3.80
CA PRO A 73 3.52 -18.47 -3.54
C PRO A 73 4.15 -17.26 -2.86
N MET A 74 5.11 -17.47 -1.95
CA MET A 74 5.86 -16.39 -1.29
C MET A 74 6.69 -15.58 -2.30
N ILE A 75 7.44 -16.24 -3.18
CA ILE A 75 8.22 -15.57 -4.23
C ILE A 75 7.28 -14.84 -5.18
N CYS A 76 6.16 -15.46 -5.57
CA CYS A 76 5.15 -14.82 -6.41
C CYS A 76 4.57 -13.57 -5.75
N ALA A 77 4.27 -13.59 -4.44
CA ALA A 77 3.77 -12.44 -3.71
C ALA A 77 4.77 -11.26 -3.71
N VAL A 78 6.05 -11.54 -3.47
CA VAL A 78 7.14 -10.54 -3.56
C VAL A 78 7.21 -9.94 -4.95
N VAL A 79 7.24 -10.80 -5.98
CA VAL A 79 7.36 -10.37 -7.38
C VAL A 79 6.16 -9.54 -7.80
N VAL A 80 4.94 -9.95 -7.44
CA VAL A 80 3.71 -9.20 -7.74
C VAL A 80 3.72 -7.83 -7.06
N GLY A 81 4.06 -7.74 -5.78
CA GLY A 81 4.16 -6.47 -5.06
C GLY A 81 5.15 -5.50 -5.74
N ILE A 82 6.33 -5.98 -6.13
CA ILE A 82 7.33 -5.20 -6.87
C ILE A 82 6.81 -4.80 -8.26
N LEU A 83 6.20 -5.73 -8.98
CA LEU A 83 5.68 -5.49 -10.33
C LEU A 83 4.61 -4.41 -10.34
N ILE A 84 3.67 -4.41 -9.39
CA ILE A 84 2.61 -3.39 -9.31
C ILE A 84 3.21 -1.98 -9.21
N VAL A 85 4.26 -1.80 -8.41
CA VAL A 85 4.97 -0.52 -8.29
C VAL A 85 5.58 -0.09 -9.63
N PHE A 86 6.21 -1.02 -10.34
CA PHE A 86 6.80 -0.73 -11.65
C PHE A 86 5.74 -0.45 -12.72
N ILE A 87 4.64 -1.20 -12.74
CA ILE A 87 3.52 -0.95 -13.65
C ILE A 87 3.04 0.49 -13.41
N ALA A 88 2.76 0.89 -12.17
CA ALA A 88 2.34 2.26 -11.86
C ALA A 88 3.39 3.30 -12.29
N ARG A 89 4.67 3.04 -12.05
CA ARG A 89 5.76 3.90 -12.50
C ARG A 89 5.78 4.09 -14.02
N TYR A 90 5.43 3.08 -14.82
CA TYR A 90 5.54 3.13 -16.27
C TYR A 90 4.23 3.47 -16.98
N THR A 91 3.07 3.20 -16.38
CA THR A 91 1.75 3.50 -16.95
C THR A 91 1.20 4.79 -16.37
N LEU A 92 1.00 4.87 -15.05
CA LEU A 92 0.36 6.00 -14.39
C LEU A 92 1.20 7.27 -14.48
N ALA A 93 2.54 7.15 -14.43
CA ALA A 93 3.44 8.29 -14.59
C ALA A 93 3.48 8.86 -16.02
N LYS A 94 2.91 8.17 -17.02
CA LYS A 94 2.78 8.67 -18.40
C LYS A 94 1.47 9.42 -18.63
N LEU A 95 0.53 9.36 -17.69
CA LEU A 95 -0.77 10.01 -17.83
C LEU A 95 -0.65 11.52 -17.62
N PRO A 96 -1.40 12.33 -18.39
CA PRO A 96 -1.35 13.77 -18.27
C PRO A 96 -1.83 14.22 -16.89
N LYS A 97 -1.16 15.23 -16.33
CA LYS A 97 -1.41 15.81 -14.99
C LYS A 97 -1.00 14.97 -13.78
N VAL A 98 -0.41 13.78 -13.97
CA VAL A 98 0.11 12.96 -12.86
C VAL A 98 1.61 13.19 -12.68
N LYS A 99 2.06 13.52 -11.46
CA LYS A 99 3.49 13.59 -11.16
C LYS A 99 4.04 12.19 -11.01
N VAL A 100 5.27 11.98 -11.50
CA VAL A 100 5.95 10.68 -11.42
C VAL A 100 6.08 10.18 -9.98
N VAL A 101 6.32 11.07 -9.03
CA VAL A 101 6.43 10.73 -7.60
C VAL A 101 5.08 10.23 -7.07
N ASP A 102 3.99 10.91 -7.41
CA ASP A 102 2.64 10.52 -7.01
C ASP A 102 2.29 9.15 -7.61
N ALA A 103 2.62 8.91 -8.88
CA ALA A 103 2.41 7.59 -9.52
C ALA A 103 3.18 6.46 -8.83
N ILE A 104 4.42 6.69 -8.41
CA ILE A 104 5.22 5.70 -7.66
C ILE A 104 4.62 5.47 -6.27
N ALA A 105 4.21 6.54 -5.58
CA ALA A 105 3.58 6.43 -4.27
C ALA A 105 2.25 5.66 -4.34
N THR A 106 1.44 5.92 -5.37
CA THR A 106 0.21 5.18 -5.66
C THR A 106 0.51 3.71 -5.99
N GLY A 107 1.55 3.43 -6.79
CA GLY A 107 2.01 2.07 -7.04
C GLY A 107 2.45 1.34 -5.78
N GLY A 108 3.13 2.05 -4.88
CA GLY A 108 3.47 1.57 -3.54
C GLY A 108 2.24 1.24 -2.72
N LEU A 109 1.24 2.11 -2.69
CA LEU A 109 -0.01 1.92 -1.94
C LEU A 109 -0.81 0.70 -2.43
N PHE A 110 -0.90 0.49 -3.75
CA PHE A 110 -1.65 -0.64 -4.33
C PHE A 110 -0.84 -1.93 -4.42
N GLY A 111 0.49 -1.84 -4.51
CA GLY A 111 1.37 -2.99 -4.43
C GLY A 111 1.51 -3.49 -2.99
N ALA A 112 1.46 -2.58 -2.02
CA ALA A 112 1.29 -2.86 -0.61
C ALA A 112 -0.11 -3.43 -0.37
N VAL A 113 -0.27 -4.19 0.71
CA VAL A 113 -1.55 -4.79 1.07
C VAL A 113 -2.00 -4.16 2.37
N SER A 114 -3.26 -3.72 2.45
CA SER A 114 -3.85 -3.36 3.73
C SER A 114 -4.34 -4.60 4.45
N GLY A 115 -3.99 -4.74 5.73
CA GLY A 115 -4.45 -5.86 6.54
C GLY A 115 -5.98 -5.91 6.68
N SER A 116 -6.66 -4.76 6.68
CA SER A 116 -8.13 -4.68 6.66
C SER A 116 -8.73 -5.26 5.37
N THR A 117 -8.13 -4.94 4.22
CA THR A 117 -8.59 -5.42 2.91
C THR A 117 -8.32 -6.90 2.73
N MET A 118 -7.19 -7.41 3.22
CA MET A 118 -6.93 -8.85 3.24
C MET A 118 -7.95 -9.58 4.12
N ALA A 119 -8.23 -9.06 5.33
CA ALA A 119 -9.21 -9.67 6.24
C ALA A 119 -10.59 -9.77 5.59
N ALA A 120 -11.03 -8.68 4.95
CA ALA A 120 -12.24 -8.66 4.14
C ALA A 120 -12.21 -9.71 3.01
N GLY A 121 -11.13 -9.74 2.21
CA GLY A 121 -11.01 -10.64 1.07
C GLY A 121 -11.04 -12.12 1.45
N LEU A 122 -10.27 -12.51 2.48
CA LEU A 122 -10.27 -13.89 2.98
C LEU A 122 -11.66 -14.29 3.51
N THR A 123 -12.36 -13.36 4.17
CA THR A 123 -13.71 -13.64 4.67
C THR A 123 -14.72 -13.82 3.54
N VAL A 124 -14.64 -13.03 2.48
CA VAL A 124 -15.48 -13.22 1.29
C VAL A 124 -15.23 -14.59 0.67
N LEU A 125 -13.96 -15.03 0.59
CA LEU A 125 -13.64 -16.38 0.10
C LEU A 125 -14.24 -17.46 1.00
N GLU A 126 -14.16 -17.32 2.32
CA GLU A 126 -14.80 -18.22 3.29
C GLU A 126 -16.34 -18.25 3.14
N GLU A 127 -16.98 -17.09 2.98
CA GLU A 127 -18.44 -16.97 2.78
C GLU A 127 -18.91 -17.67 1.49
N GLN A 128 -18.12 -17.55 0.42
CA GLN A 128 -18.36 -18.20 -0.86
C GLN A 128 -17.98 -19.68 -0.86
N LYS A 129 -17.49 -20.22 0.27
CA LYS A 129 -16.98 -21.59 0.41
C LYS A 129 -15.89 -21.93 -0.61
N MET A 130 -15.14 -20.93 -1.04
CA MET A 130 -13.97 -21.11 -1.91
C MET A 130 -12.84 -21.69 -1.08
N THR A 131 -12.26 -22.79 -1.54
CA THR A 131 -11.09 -23.39 -0.87
C THR A 131 -9.85 -22.57 -1.18
N PHE A 132 -9.16 -22.13 -0.13
CA PHE A 132 -7.86 -21.49 -0.22
C PHE A 132 -6.96 -22.04 0.88
N GLU A 133 -5.65 -21.86 0.71
CA GLU A 133 -4.66 -22.35 1.65
C GLU A 133 -4.76 -21.64 2.99
N ALA A 134 -4.79 -22.39 4.11
CA ALA A 134 -4.98 -21.82 5.44
C ALA A 134 -3.83 -20.86 5.87
N TRP A 135 -2.65 -21.02 5.26
CA TRP A 135 -1.50 -20.13 5.44
C TRP A 135 -1.51 -18.92 4.48
N ALA A 136 -2.53 -18.73 3.63
CA ALA A 136 -2.59 -17.61 2.68
C ALA A 136 -2.43 -16.24 3.34
N GLY A 137 -2.99 -16.05 4.55
CA GLY A 137 -2.79 -14.83 5.34
C GLY A 137 -1.32 -14.55 5.65
N ALA A 138 -0.49 -15.58 5.82
CA ALA A 138 0.95 -15.46 6.10
C ALA A 138 1.76 -14.83 4.95
N LEU A 139 1.20 -14.79 3.73
CA LEU A 139 1.84 -14.14 2.58
C LEU A 139 1.83 -12.60 2.66
N TYR A 140 1.00 -12.02 3.53
CA TYR A 140 0.82 -10.57 3.67
C TYR A 140 2.13 -9.76 3.72
N PRO A 141 3.10 -10.06 4.62
CA PRO A 141 4.30 -9.24 4.76
C PRO A 141 5.23 -9.37 3.55
N PHE A 142 5.17 -10.50 2.85
CA PHE A 142 5.97 -10.78 1.66
C PHE A 142 5.51 -10.01 0.43
N MET A 143 4.27 -9.52 0.42
CA MET A 143 3.80 -8.60 -0.60
C MET A 143 3.99 -7.14 -0.17
N ASP A 144 3.64 -6.85 1.09
CA ASP A 144 3.59 -5.49 1.62
C ASP A 144 4.96 -4.80 1.69
N ILE A 145 5.94 -5.43 2.38
CA ILE A 145 7.26 -4.85 2.60
C ILE A 145 7.99 -4.62 1.27
N PRO A 146 8.06 -5.59 0.33
CA PRO A 146 8.75 -5.37 -0.93
C PRO A 146 8.13 -4.27 -1.78
N ALA A 147 6.80 -4.13 -1.81
CA ALA A 147 6.15 -3.06 -2.54
C ALA A 147 6.48 -1.68 -1.96
N LEU A 148 6.38 -1.51 -0.63
CA LEU A 148 6.71 -0.25 0.05
C LEU A 148 8.18 0.15 -0.14
N VAL A 149 9.09 -0.80 0.07
CA VAL A 149 10.54 -0.58 -0.11
C VAL A 149 10.83 -0.20 -1.57
N THR A 150 10.23 -0.91 -2.53
CA THR A 150 10.44 -0.62 -3.96
C THR A 150 9.93 0.77 -4.31
N ALA A 151 8.74 1.16 -3.85
CA ALA A 151 8.19 2.48 -4.12
C ALA A 151 9.10 3.60 -3.59
N ILE A 152 9.59 3.48 -2.36
CA ILE A 152 10.47 4.49 -1.76
C ILE A 152 11.82 4.55 -2.47
N VAL A 153 12.42 3.39 -2.78
CA VAL A 153 13.71 3.33 -3.50
C VAL A 153 13.59 3.93 -4.89
N VAL A 154 12.57 3.54 -5.67
CA VAL A 154 12.33 4.06 -7.02
C VAL A 154 12.03 5.56 -6.99
N ALA A 155 11.24 6.04 -6.02
CA ALA A 155 10.94 7.46 -5.84
C ALA A 155 12.21 8.28 -5.54
N ASN A 156 13.07 7.82 -4.62
CA ASN A 156 14.31 8.52 -4.29
C ASN A 156 15.29 8.53 -5.47
N ILE A 157 15.45 7.40 -6.18
CA ILE A 157 16.28 7.34 -7.40
C ILE A 157 15.80 8.38 -8.42
N TYR A 158 14.48 8.51 -8.62
CA TYR A 158 13.90 9.49 -9.53
C TYR A 158 14.18 10.93 -9.08
N LEU A 159 13.95 11.25 -7.80
CA LEU A 159 14.18 12.57 -7.23
C LEU A 159 15.66 12.98 -7.32
N ASN A 160 16.58 12.06 -7.02
CA ASN A 160 18.01 12.32 -7.05
C ASN A 160 18.51 12.54 -8.50
N LYS A 161 17.96 11.80 -9.47
CA LYS A 161 18.24 12.03 -10.91
C LYS A 161 17.73 13.40 -11.35
N LYS A 162 16.51 13.79 -10.96
CA LYS A 162 15.94 15.12 -11.28
C LYS A 162 16.75 16.25 -10.67
N LYS A 163 17.16 16.13 -9.40
CA LYS A 163 18.00 17.13 -8.71
C LYS A 163 19.35 17.32 -9.41
N ARG A 164 20.00 16.24 -9.85
CA ARG A 164 21.23 16.29 -10.65
C ARG A 164 21.05 16.97 -12.00
N GLN A 165 19.93 16.71 -12.68
CA GLN A 165 19.62 17.35 -13.96
C GLN A 165 19.33 18.85 -13.81
N SER A 166 18.59 19.24 -12.77
CA SER A 166 18.35 20.65 -12.46
C SER A 166 19.66 21.39 -12.14
N ALA A 167 20.56 20.77 -11.35
CA ALA A 167 21.88 21.33 -11.08
C ALA A 167 22.73 21.48 -12.35
N ALA A 168 22.73 20.48 -13.23
CA ALA A 168 23.44 20.54 -14.51
C ALA A 168 22.89 21.64 -15.44
N ALA A 169 21.56 21.80 -15.51
CA ALA A 169 20.92 22.84 -16.34
C ALA A 169 21.19 24.25 -15.81
N SER A 170 21.16 24.46 -14.48
CA SER A 170 21.53 25.75 -13.89
C SER A 170 23.00 26.12 -14.16
N ILE A 171 23.89 25.14 -14.22
CA ILE A 171 25.31 25.38 -14.57
C ILE A 171 25.41 25.87 -16.03
N GLU A 172 24.72 25.21 -16.96
CA GLU A 172 24.76 25.57 -18.39
C GLU A 172 24.14 26.96 -18.66
N GLU A 173 23.09 27.32 -17.93
CA GLU A 173 22.49 28.66 -17.99
C GLU A 173 23.39 29.76 -17.41
N SER A 174 24.13 29.47 -16.32
CA SER A 174 25.11 30.42 -15.76
C SER A 174 26.30 30.65 -16.68
N PHE A 175 26.81 29.61 -17.34
CA PHE A 175 27.93 29.73 -18.29
C PHE A 175 27.53 30.41 -19.61
N SER A 176 26.27 30.27 -20.05
CA SER A 176 25.79 30.91 -21.28
C SER A 176 25.40 32.39 -21.10
N LYS A 177 25.16 32.84 -19.86
CA LYS A 177 24.88 34.25 -19.51
C LYS A 177 26.12 35.08 -19.19
N GLN A 178 27.32 34.52 -19.32
CA GLN A 178 28.57 35.22 -19.00
C GLN A 178 28.81 36.33 -20.04
N PRO A 179 28.62 37.63 -19.71
CA PRO A 179 28.94 38.69 -20.63
C PRO A 179 30.47 38.82 -20.66
N VAL A 180 31.03 38.89 -21.86
CA VAL A 180 32.43 39.24 -22.08
C VAL A 180 32.60 40.71 -21.71
N ALA A 181 32.70 41.01 -20.41
CA ALA A 181 32.95 42.35 -19.91
C ALA A 181 34.47 42.55 -19.80
N ALA A 182 35.02 43.26 -20.78
CA ALA A 182 36.31 43.92 -20.65
C ALA A 182 36.19 45.00 -19.57
N GLY A 183 36.98 44.92 -18.50
CA GLY A 183 36.97 45.93 -17.45
C GLY A 183 37.75 45.51 -16.22
N ASP A 184 38.88 46.18 -16.03
CA ASP A 184 39.80 46.08 -14.91
C ASP A 184 39.10 46.49 -13.59
N TYR A 185 38.73 45.52 -12.76
CA TYR A 185 38.37 45.74 -11.36
C TYR A 185 38.85 44.57 -10.50
N SER A 186 39.62 44.93 -9.47
CA SER A 186 40.16 44.04 -8.45
C SER A 186 39.13 43.82 -7.34
N ASP A 187 38.34 42.76 -7.45
CA ASP A 187 37.70 42.13 -6.29
C ASP A 187 37.81 40.61 -6.45
N GLN A 188 38.69 40.01 -5.63
CA GLN A 188 38.91 38.56 -5.57
C GLN A 188 37.69 37.89 -4.93
N GLN A 189 36.65 37.68 -5.71
CA GLN A 189 35.66 36.64 -5.43
C GLN A 189 36.14 35.35 -6.08
N ASP A 190 36.46 34.37 -5.23
CA ASP A 190 36.95 33.04 -5.59
C ASP A 190 35.83 32.23 -6.27
N TYR A 191 35.59 32.52 -7.56
CA TYR A 191 34.69 31.76 -8.42
C TYR A 191 35.42 30.51 -8.94
N PRO A 192 34.95 29.27 -8.65
CA PRO A 192 35.63 28.07 -9.11
C PRO A 192 35.89 28.07 -10.63
N GLY A 193 37.14 27.94 -11.03
CA GLY A 193 37.56 28.19 -12.43
C GLY A 193 37.20 27.06 -13.40
N SER A 194 36.69 25.92 -12.93
CA SER A 194 36.46 24.75 -13.78
C SER A 194 35.09 24.08 -13.53
N ARG A 195 34.46 23.62 -14.62
CA ARG A 195 33.21 22.83 -14.59
C ARG A 195 33.28 21.65 -13.62
N GLN A 196 34.48 21.08 -13.48
CA GLN A 196 34.77 19.90 -12.66
C GLN A 196 34.85 20.22 -11.15
N GLU A 197 35.37 21.39 -10.79
CA GLU A 197 35.49 21.84 -9.40
C GLU A 197 34.14 22.28 -8.81
N TYR A 198 33.29 22.95 -9.59
CA TYR A 198 31.90 23.19 -9.20
C TYR A 198 31.09 21.89 -9.04
N LEU A 199 31.25 20.92 -9.96
CA LEU A 199 30.61 19.59 -9.85
C LEU A 199 31.03 18.85 -8.57
N SER A 200 32.27 19.01 -8.14
CA SER A 200 32.75 18.42 -6.88
C SER A 200 32.21 19.12 -5.61
N LYS A 201 32.01 20.45 -5.66
CA LYS A 201 31.40 21.22 -4.54
C LYS A 201 29.89 21.03 -4.44
N GLN A 202 29.22 20.77 -5.57
CA GLN A 202 27.76 20.61 -5.65
C GLN A 202 27.30 19.15 -5.68
N GLN A 203 28.22 18.19 -5.49
CA GLN A 203 27.89 16.79 -5.39
C GLN A 203 26.83 16.61 -4.30
N PRO A 204 25.58 16.27 -4.67
CA PRO A 204 24.55 16.05 -3.66
C PRO A 204 25.06 14.90 -2.82
N ALA A 205 25.14 15.11 -1.51
CA ALA A 205 25.44 14.04 -0.55
C ALA A 205 24.69 12.79 -1.02
N ASN A 206 25.43 11.70 -1.23
CA ASN A 206 24.88 10.45 -1.74
C ASN A 206 23.92 9.91 -0.69
N ASN A 207 22.70 10.42 -0.67
CA ASN A 207 21.68 10.09 0.31
C ASN A 207 21.13 8.73 -0.12
N ARG A 208 21.94 7.68 0.11
CA ARG A 208 21.53 6.30 -0.11
C ARG A 208 20.28 6.10 0.72
N VAL A 209 19.20 5.65 0.07
CA VAL A 209 17.97 5.28 0.77
C VAL A 209 18.35 4.25 1.81
N GLN A 210 18.12 4.57 3.09
CA GLN A 210 18.31 3.61 4.14
C GLN A 210 17.10 2.68 4.12
N ILE A 211 17.29 1.47 3.61
CA ILE A 211 16.22 0.47 3.45
C ILE A 211 15.81 -0.10 4.81
N TRP A 212 16.77 -0.29 5.72
CA TRP A 212 16.53 -0.88 7.03
C TRP A 212 15.52 -0.09 7.90
N PRO A 213 15.64 1.26 8.04
CA PRO A 213 14.63 2.04 8.74
C PRO A 213 13.21 1.87 8.19
N ILE A 214 13.05 1.73 6.88
CA ILE A 214 11.74 1.56 6.22
C ILE A 214 11.14 0.22 6.59
N ILE A 215 11.93 -0.86 6.51
CA ILE A 215 11.49 -2.19 6.92
C ILE A 215 11.12 -2.18 8.40
N GLN A 216 11.95 -1.54 9.24
CA GLN A 216 11.69 -1.43 10.67
C GLN A 216 10.41 -0.64 10.98
N GLU A 217 10.13 0.43 10.25
CA GLU A 217 8.92 1.23 10.39
C GLU A 217 7.67 0.45 9.97
N SER A 218 7.73 -0.25 8.84
CA SER A 218 6.68 -1.15 8.37
C SER A 218 6.38 -2.25 9.39
N LEU A 219 7.41 -2.94 9.90
CA LEU A 219 7.26 -3.99 10.93
C LEU A 219 6.73 -3.46 12.27
N ARG A 220 7.00 -2.18 12.60
CA ARG A 220 6.45 -1.52 13.80
C ARG A 220 5.02 -1.05 13.62
N GLY A 221 4.47 -1.10 12.40
CA GLY A 221 3.07 -0.79 12.15
C GLY A 221 2.14 -1.68 12.98
N PRO A 222 1.03 -1.14 13.53
CA PRO A 222 0.12 -1.90 14.41
C PRO A 222 -0.48 -3.12 13.70
N ALA A 223 -0.75 -3.01 12.40
CA ALA A 223 -1.27 -4.10 11.59
C ALA A 223 -0.27 -5.26 11.41
N LEU A 224 0.92 -4.97 10.91
CA LEU A 224 1.98 -5.96 10.68
C LEU A 224 2.46 -6.59 12.00
N SER A 225 2.65 -5.78 13.04
CA SER A 225 3.06 -6.30 14.35
C SER A 225 2.02 -7.24 14.96
N ALA A 226 0.73 -6.92 14.89
CA ALA A 226 -0.36 -7.79 15.33
C ALA A 226 -0.38 -9.13 14.57
N MET A 227 -0.24 -9.06 13.25
CA MET A 227 -0.22 -10.23 12.40
C MET A 227 0.99 -11.12 12.69
N LEU A 228 2.18 -10.55 12.79
CA LEU A 228 3.42 -11.27 13.10
C LEU A 228 3.38 -11.88 14.49
N LEU A 229 2.80 -11.18 15.47
CA LEU A 229 2.55 -11.72 16.80
C LEU A 229 1.62 -12.93 16.73
N GLY A 230 0.49 -12.82 16.03
CA GLY A 230 -0.44 -13.93 15.83
C GLY A 230 0.23 -15.13 15.14
N LEU A 231 1.04 -14.87 14.12
CA LEU A 231 1.80 -15.91 13.40
C LEU A 231 2.81 -16.61 14.30
N ALA A 232 3.59 -15.85 15.07
CA ALA A 232 4.54 -16.40 16.03
C ALA A 232 3.83 -17.26 17.10
N LEU A 233 2.72 -16.76 17.66
CA LEU A 233 1.91 -17.54 18.60
C LEU A 233 1.35 -18.81 17.95
N GLY A 234 0.85 -18.74 16.72
CA GLY A 234 0.35 -19.92 16.00
C GLY A 234 1.41 -20.99 15.75
N ILE A 235 2.65 -20.58 15.46
CA ILE A 235 3.77 -21.50 15.20
C ILE A 235 4.31 -22.10 16.50
N PHE A 236 4.60 -21.25 17.50
CA PHE A 236 5.36 -21.66 18.69
C PHE A 236 4.49 -22.11 19.86
N THR A 237 3.19 -21.83 19.84
CA THR A 237 2.27 -22.21 20.93
C THR A 237 1.15 -23.11 20.41
N GLN A 238 0.27 -23.57 21.31
CA GLN A 238 -0.99 -24.25 20.97
C GLN A 238 -2.18 -23.32 21.30
N PRO A 239 -2.45 -22.28 20.50
CA PRO A 239 -3.43 -21.26 20.84
C PRO A 239 -4.86 -21.67 20.46
N GLU A 240 -5.12 -22.93 20.11
CA GLU A 240 -6.41 -23.39 19.55
C GLU A 240 -7.60 -23.13 20.48
N SER A 241 -7.39 -23.20 21.80
CA SER A 241 -8.44 -22.88 22.80
C SER A 241 -8.83 -21.40 22.74
N VAL A 242 -7.85 -20.50 22.79
CA VAL A 242 -8.07 -19.05 22.74
C VAL A 242 -8.60 -18.65 21.36
N TYR A 243 -8.05 -19.24 20.29
CA TYR A 243 -8.50 -19.01 18.93
C TYR A 243 -10.00 -19.31 18.77
N LYS A 244 -10.43 -20.52 19.14
CA LYS A 244 -11.83 -20.95 18.97
C LYS A 244 -12.80 -20.23 19.90
N SER A 245 -12.40 -19.98 21.14
CA SER A 245 -13.29 -19.39 22.14
C SER A 245 -13.40 -17.87 22.04
N PHE A 246 -12.35 -17.18 21.58
CA PHE A 246 -12.29 -15.72 21.60
C PHE A 246 -12.21 -15.12 20.19
N TYR A 247 -11.19 -15.48 19.41
CA TYR A 247 -10.94 -14.82 18.12
C TYR A 247 -11.95 -15.19 17.04
N ASP A 248 -12.29 -16.47 16.91
CA ASP A 248 -13.19 -16.97 15.86
C ASP A 248 -14.62 -16.36 15.92
N PRO A 249 -15.33 -16.33 17.07
CA PRO A 249 -16.65 -15.73 17.15
C PRO A 249 -16.62 -14.21 16.98
N LEU A 250 -15.60 -13.53 17.50
CA LEU A 250 -15.46 -12.08 17.39
C LEU A 250 -15.13 -11.64 15.96
N PHE A 251 -14.40 -12.46 15.20
CA PHE A 251 -13.89 -12.11 13.88
C PHE A 251 -14.98 -11.57 12.94
N ARG A 252 -16.09 -12.30 12.79
CA ARG A 252 -17.18 -11.89 11.88
C ARG A 252 -17.90 -10.62 12.35
N GLY A 253 -18.09 -10.46 13.65
CA GLY A 253 -18.72 -9.26 14.23
C GLY A 253 -17.83 -8.02 14.14
N LEU A 254 -16.52 -8.16 14.36
CA LEU A 254 -15.59 -7.05 14.22
C LEU A 254 -15.37 -6.68 12.75
N LEU A 255 -15.38 -7.68 11.84
CA LEU A 255 -15.30 -7.43 10.41
C LEU A 255 -16.51 -6.66 9.88
N SER A 256 -17.73 -6.98 10.31
CA SER A 256 -18.93 -6.26 9.85
C SER A 256 -18.87 -4.77 10.24
N ILE A 257 -18.38 -4.46 11.44
CA ILE A 257 -18.12 -3.07 11.87
C ILE A 257 -17.04 -2.43 10.98
N LEU A 258 -15.95 -3.13 10.70
CA LEU A 258 -14.89 -2.62 9.84
C LEU A 258 -15.39 -2.34 8.41
N MET A 259 -16.23 -3.22 7.87
CA MET A 259 -16.83 -3.03 6.54
C MET A 259 -17.79 -1.86 6.51
N LEU A 260 -18.56 -1.66 7.58
CA LEU A 260 -19.40 -0.47 7.74
C LEU A 260 -18.55 0.82 7.71
N VAL A 261 -17.46 0.86 8.46
CA VAL A 261 -16.51 2.00 8.47
C VAL A 261 -15.93 2.24 7.09
N MET A 262 -15.40 1.19 6.44
CA MET A 262 -14.85 1.30 5.10
C MET A 262 -15.89 1.78 4.09
N GLY A 263 -17.17 1.40 4.24
CA GLY A 263 -18.27 1.92 3.43
C GLY A 263 -18.51 3.41 3.61
N MET A 264 -18.50 3.90 4.86
CA MET A 264 -18.63 5.34 5.15
C MET A 264 -17.47 6.14 4.56
N GLU A 265 -16.23 5.64 4.72
CA GLU A 265 -15.03 6.26 4.14
C GLU A 265 -15.09 6.28 2.62
N ALA A 266 -15.49 5.18 1.97
CA ALA A 266 -15.63 5.09 0.53
C ALA A 266 -16.60 6.15 -0.02
N TRP A 267 -17.74 6.36 0.66
CA TRP A 267 -18.69 7.41 0.30
C TRP A 267 -18.09 8.81 0.43
N SER A 268 -17.40 9.10 1.54
CA SER A 268 -16.77 10.41 1.75
C SER A 268 -15.74 10.76 0.66
N ARG A 269 -14.98 9.76 0.19
CA ARG A 269 -13.94 9.93 -0.83
C ARG A 269 -14.48 9.93 -2.26
N ILE A 270 -15.73 9.52 -2.48
CA ILE A 270 -16.35 9.51 -3.81
C ILE A 270 -16.49 10.92 -4.41
N GLY A 271 -16.68 11.92 -3.56
CA GLY A 271 -16.72 13.33 -3.96
C GLY A 271 -15.36 13.87 -4.42
N GLU A 272 -14.26 13.35 -3.87
CA GLU A 272 -12.89 13.74 -4.22
C GLU A 272 -12.44 13.10 -5.54
N LEU A 273 -12.86 11.85 -5.80
CA LEU A 273 -12.62 11.16 -7.07
C LEU A 273 -13.14 11.97 -8.27
N ARG A 274 -14.28 12.67 -8.13
CA ARG A 274 -14.84 13.50 -9.20
C ARG A 274 -13.95 14.67 -9.61
N LYS A 275 -13.06 15.15 -8.73
CA LYS A 275 -12.18 16.32 -8.98
C LYS A 275 -10.82 15.97 -9.54
N VAL A 276 -10.28 14.78 -9.22
CA VAL A 276 -8.86 14.43 -9.45
C VAL A 276 -8.69 13.23 -10.38
N ALA A 277 -9.72 12.39 -10.58
CA ALA A 277 -9.48 10.96 -10.77
C ALA A 277 -9.95 10.34 -12.10
N GLN A 278 -10.09 11.05 -13.22
CA GLN A 278 -10.40 10.34 -14.48
C GLN A 278 -9.36 9.26 -14.79
N TRP A 279 -8.08 9.55 -14.53
CA TRP A 279 -6.97 8.63 -14.77
C TRP A 279 -6.73 7.64 -13.63
N TYR A 280 -6.95 8.06 -12.37
CA TYR A 280 -6.81 7.16 -11.23
C TYR A 280 -7.96 6.14 -11.16
N VAL A 281 -9.19 6.50 -11.55
CA VAL A 281 -10.32 5.56 -11.61
C VAL A 281 -10.08 4.45 -12.63
N VAL A 282 -9.52 4.77 -13.80
CA VAL A 282 -9.12 3.75 -14.80
C VAL A 282 -8.04 2.82 -14.25
N TYR A 283 -7.22 3.31 -13.31
CA TYR A 283 -6.14 2.53 -12.70
C TYR A 283 -6.57 1.72 -11.47
N SER A 284 -7.75 2.02 -10.91
CA SER A 284 -8.30 1.33 -9.74
C SER A 284 -9.08 0.03 -10.07
N VAL A 285 -9.20 -0.31 -11.35
CA VAL A 285 -9.86 -1.53 -11.87
C VAL A 285 -8.79 -2.52 -12.30
#